data_AF-A0A453MP62-F1
#
_entry.id   AF-A0A453MP62-F1
#
_cell.length_a   1.000
_cell.length_b   1.000
_cell.length_c   1.000
_cell.angle_alpha   90.00
_cell.angle_beta   90.00
_cell.angle_gamma   90.00
#
_symmetry.space_group_name_H-M   'P 1'
#
loop_
_entity.id
_entity.type
_entity.pdbx_description
1 polymer ?
#
loop_
_entity_poly.entity_id
_entity_poly.type
_entity_poly.pdbx_seq_one_letter_code
_entity_poly.pdbx_strand_id
1 'polypeptide(L)'
;YFLHIVDQAIVSLNTRFQQYEGYEKIFGFLFTSDRLRSLDDKSLLAACVNLEGALKSGENKDIDGLELCCELLFLQDSLQKSMGPLDILNFLKKRSLIYPNAVIAYRILLTIPVTVASAERSFLNSSC
;
A
#
# COMPACT_ATOMS: atom_id res chain seq x y z
N TYR A 1 -2.22 -23.50 -30.81
CA TYR A 1 -2.73 -22.15 -30.46
C TYR A 1 -3.24 -22.10 -29.02
N PHE A 2 -4.06 -23.06 -28.56
CA PHE A 2 -4.59 -23.11 -27.18
C PHE A 2 -3.51 -23.21 -26.06
N LEU A 3 -2.46 -24.05 -26.24
CA LEU A 3 -1.38 -24.17 -25.24
C LEU A 3 -0.64 -22.86 -24.96
N HIS A 4 -0.33 -22.08 -26.00
CA HIS A 4 0.43 -20.82 -25.84
C HIS A 4 -0.36 -19.75 -25.08
N ILE A 5 -1.70 -19.75 -25.20
CA ILE A 5 -2.56 -18.83 -24.44
C ILE A 5 -2.63 -19.25 -22.96
N VAL A 6 -2.68 -20.56 -22.69
CA VAL A 6 -2.67 -21.10 -21.32
C VAL A 6 -1.33 -20.81 -20.63
N ASP A 7 -0.20 -21.06 -21.30
CA ASP A 7 1.12 -20.74 -20.75
C ASP A 7 1.30 -19.24 -20.48
N GLN A 8 0.83 -18.39 -21.40
CA GLN A 8 0.88 -16.94 -21.22
C GLN A 8 -0.02 -16.46 -20.08
N ALA A 9 -1.19 -17.07 -19.89
CA ALA A 9 -2.07 -16.80 -18.76
C ALA A 9 -1.42 -17.20 -17.43
N ILE A 10 -0.78 -18.38 -17.36
CA ILE A 10 -0.08 -18.86 -16.16
C ILE A 10 1.09 -17.94 -15.80
N VAL A 11 1.91 -17.54 -16.78
CA VAL A 11 3.03 -16.61 -16.58
C VAL A 11 2.52 -15.23 -16.12
N SER A 12 1.44 -14.74 -16.73
CA SER A 12 0.82 -13.47 -16.34
C SER A 12 0.28 -13.51 -14.90
N LEU A 13 -0.39 -14.60 -14.52
CA LEU A 13 -0.91 -14.80 -13.16
C LEU A 13 0.21 -14.89 -12.13
N ASN A 14 1.25 -15.68 -12.40
CA ASN A 14 2.42 -15.77 -11.50
C ASN A 14 3.11 -14.41 -11.33
N THR A 15 3.25 -13.65 -12.42
CA THR A 15 3.85 -12.31 -12.36
C THR A 15 3.02 -11.37 -11.48
N ARG A 16 1.69 -11.38 -11.62
CA ARG A 16 0.78 -10.58 -10.79
C ARG A 16 0.80 -11.02 -9.33
N PHE A 17 0.87 -12.32 -9.07
CA PHE A 17 0.95 -12.87 -7.72
C PHE A 17 2.24 -12.42 -7.02
N GLN A 18 3.38 -12.49 -7.70
CA GLN A 18 4.65 -12.00 -7.18
C GLN A 18 4.66 -10.49 -6.96
N GLN A 19 4.02 -9.72 -7.85
CA GLN A 19 3.83 -8.28 -7.66
C GLN A 19 2.96 -7.98 -6.44
N TYR A 20 1.91 -8.77 -6.22
CA TYR A 20 1.05 -8.65 -5.04
C TYR A 20 1.77 -9.04 -3.75
N GLU A 21 2.58 -10.09 -3.74
CA GLU A 21 3.42 -10.44 -2.60
C GLU A 21 4.44 -9.33 -2.27
N GLY A 22 5.07 -8.74 -3.31
CA GLY A 22 5.94 -7.58 -3.13
C GLY A 22 5.19 -6.39 -2.55
N TYR A 23 3.98 -6.15 -3.06
CA TYR A 23 3.12 -5.08 -2.59
C TYR A 23 2.68 -5.28 -1.13
N GLU A 24 2.26 -6.48 -0.74
CA GLU A 24 1.93 -6.79 0.66
C GLU A 24 3.17 -6.65 1.56
N LYS A 25 4.36 -7.03 1.11
CA LYS A 25 5.60 -6.84 1.90
C LYS A 25 5.92 -5.38 2.14
N ILE A 26 5.63 -4.50 1.18
CA ILE A 26 5.93 -3.07 1.26
C ILE A 26 4.84 -2.31 2.03
N PHE A 27 3.57 -2.57 1.72
CA PHE A 27 2.43 -1.81 2.24
C PHE A 27 1.62 -2.52 3.32
N GLY A 28 1.88 -3.80 3.57
CA GLY A 28 1.01 -4.66 4.36
C GLY A 28 0.78 -4.18 5.79
N PHE A 29 1.72 -3.44 6.36
CA PHE A 29 1.58 -2.83 7.69
C PHE A 29 0.52 -1.73 7.75
N LEU A 30 0.20 -1.09 6.62
CA LEU A 30 -0.83 -0.05 6.48
C LEU A 30 -2.22 -0.61 6.14
N PHE A 31 -2.38 -1.93 5.97
CA PHE A 31 -3.65 -2.52 5.56
C PHE A 31 -4.73 -2.42 6.62
N THR A 32 -4.36 -2.43 7.90
CA THR A 32 -5.31 -2.28 9.01
C THR A 32 -4.67 -1.51 10.14
N SER A 33 -5.48 -0.80 10.92
CA SER A 33 -5.02 -0.18 12.16
C SER A 33 -4.44 -1.19 13.14
N ASP A 34 -4.90 -2.45 13.12
CA ASP A 34 -4.40 -3.50 14.01
C ASP A 34 -2.98 -3.91 13.64
N ARG A 35 -2.70 -4.12 12.35
CA ARG A 35 -1.34 -4.36 11.86
C ARG A 35 -0.42 -3.18 12.18
N LEU A 36 -0.89 -1.96 11.95
CA LEU A 36 -0.10 -0.77 12.26
C LEU A 36 0.24 -0.71 13.76
N ARG A 37 -0.75 -0.88 14.65
CA ARG A 37 -0.56 -0.83 16.12
C ARG A 37 0.24 -2.01 16.67
N SER A 38 0.37 -3.11 15.93
CA SER A 38 1.15 -4.27 16.36
C SER A 38 2.67 -4.06 16.22
N LEU A 39 3.10 -3.03 15.49
CA LEU A 39 4.51 -2.73 15.28
C LEU A 39 5.08 -1.90 16.44
N ASP A 40 6.23 -2.33 16.95
CA ASP A 40 7.09 -1.50 17.79
C ASP A 40 7.80 -0.41 16.95
N ASP A 41 8.30 0.62 17.63
CA ASP A 41 8.94 1.79 17.02
C ASP A 41 10.05 1.43 16.01
N LYS A 42 10.87 0.40 16.31
CA LYS A 42 11.97 0.01 15.41
C LYS A 42 11.45 -0.68 14.16
N SER A 43 10.48 -1.57 14.33
CA SER A 43 9.84 -2.27 13.21
C SER A 43 9.06 -1.30 12.33
N LEU A 44 8.38 -0.31 12.93
CA LEU A 44 7.67 0.73 12.20
C LEU A 44 8.63 1.62 11.40
N LEU A 45 9.73 2.04 12.01
CA LEU A 45 10.76 2.83 11.33
C LEU A 45 11.34 2.07 10.13
N ALA A 46 11.70 0.80 10.31
CA ALA A 46 12.20 -0.04 9.23
C ALA A 46 11.18 -0.18 8.09
N ALA A 47 9.90 -0.35 8.42
CA ALA A 47 8.82 -0.41 7.43
C ALA A 47 8.67 0.91 6.66
N CYS A 48 8.76 2.06 7.33
CA CYS A 48 8.65 3.37 6.70
C CYS A 48 9.84 3.67 5.77
N VAL A 49 11.07 3.35 6.20
CA VAL A 49 12.27 3.49 5.37
C VAL A 49 12.22 2.56 4.15
N ASN A 50 11.73 1.33 4.33
CA ASN A 50 11.52 0.40 3.22
C ASN A 50 10.48 0.93 2.22
N LEU A 51 9.39 1.52 2.73
CA LEU A 51 8.35 2.14 1.91
C LEU A 51 8.88 3.35 1.12
N GLU A 52 9.66 4.23 1.75
CA GLU A 52 10.34 5.33 1.06
C GLU A 52 11.24 4.79 -0.06
N GLY A 53 12.06 3.78 0.24
CA GLY A 53 12.94 3.15 -0.75
C GLY A 53 12.19 2.54 -1.93
N ALA A 54 11.04 1.91 -1.67
CA ALA A 54 10.19 1.32 -2.71
C ALA A 54 9.48 2.35 -3.59
N LEU A 55 9.23 3.56 -3.07
CA LEU A 55 8.55 4.64 -3.78
C LEU A 55 9.51 5.65 -4.41
N LYS A 56 10.80 5.57 -4.09
CA LYS A 56 11.82 6.46 -4.63
C LYS A 56 12.05 6.21 -6.12
N SER A 57 12.06 7.28 -6.91
CA SER A 57 12.42 7.25 -8.33
C SER A 57 13.57 8.21 -8.59
N GLY A 58 14.79 7.66 -8.71
CA GLY A 58 16.00 8.47 -8.85
C GLY A 58 16.30 9.25 -7.57
N GLU A 59 16.39 10.58 -7.66
CA GLU A 59 16.63 11.47 -6.52
C GLU A 59 15.33 11.96 -5.86
N ASN A 60 14.18 11.78 -6.51
CA ASN A 60 12.89 12.23 -6.02
C ASN A 60 12.24 11.18 -5.12
N LYS A 61 11.66 11.65 -4.01
CA LYS A 61 10.85 10.86 -3.09
C LYS A 61 9.50 11.51 -2.86
N ASP A 62 8.43 10.72 -2.95
CA ASP A 62 7.07 11.18 -2.67
C ASP A 62 6.77 11.27 -1.17
N ILE A 63 7.54 10.54 -0.35
CA ILE A 63 7.40 10.47 1.10
C ILE A 63 8.78 10.49 1.76
N ASP A 64 8.85 11.02 2.97
CA ASP A 64 10.00 10.87 3.86
C ASP A 64 9.72 9.78 4.91
N GLY A 65 10.57 8.75 4.99
CA GLY A 65 10.36 7.60 5.86
C GLY A 65 10.48 7.93 7.35
N LEU A 66 11.30 8.93 7.73
CA LEU A 66 11.42 9.35 9.12
C LEU A 66 10.19 10.15 9.55
N GLU A 67 9.76 11.12 8.74
CA GLU A 67 8.55 11.89 9.00
C GLU A 67 7.30 11.00 9.00
N LEU A 68 7.20 10.06 8.05
CA LEU A 68 6.13 9.08 8.02
C LEU A 68 6.09 8.24 9.31
N CYS A 69 7.24 7.76 9.79
CA CYS A 69 7.31 7.00 11.03
C CYS A 69 6.78 7.82 12.21
N CYS A 70 7.22 9.08 12.34
CA CYS A 70 6.73 9.99 13.39
C CYS A 70 5.21 10.19 13.31
N GLU A 71 4.69 10.47 12.11
CA GLU A 71 3.26 10.64 11.86
C GLU A 71 2.46 9.39 12.25
N LEU A 72 2.97 8.20 11.91
CA LEU A 72 2.32 6.93 12.19
C LEU A 72 2.36 6.53 13.67
N LEU A 73 3.41 6.90 14.42
CA LEU A 73 3.44 6.74 15.87
C LEU A 73 2.30 7.53 16.53
N PHE A 74 2.15 8.81 16.20
CA PHE A 74 1.02 9.60 16.71
C PHE A 74 -0.34 9.06 16.26
N LEU A 75 -0.39 8.45 15.07
CA LEU A 75 -1.59 7.83 14.56
C LEU A 75 -1.96 6.56 15.34
N GLN A 76 -0.98 5.72 15.72
CA GLN A 76 -1.22 4.50 16.51
C GLN A 76 -1.98 4.81 17.81
N ASP A 77 -1.57 5.86 18.53
CA ASP A 77 -2.24 6.32 19.76
C ASP A 77 -3.65 6.88 19.51
N SER A 78 -3.86 7.47 18.33
CA SER A 78 -5.14 8.07 17.94
C SER A 78 -6.18 7.03 17.48
N LEU A 79 -5.74 5.84 17.06
CA LEU A 79 -6.59 4.79 16.50
C LEU A 79 -7.11 3.87 17.61
N GLN A 80 -8.35 4.11 18.04
CA GLN A 80 -8.99 3.29 19.09
C GLN A 80 -9.73 2.07 18.55
N LYS A 81 -10.16 2.09 17.28
CA LYS A 81 -10.97 1.03 16.65
C LYS A 81 -10.20 0.38 15.51
N SER A 82 -10.49 -0.90 15.26
CA SER A 82 -10.10 -1.58 14.02
C SER A 82 -10.69 -0.84 12.81
N MET A 83 -9.83 -0.39 11.91
CA MET A 83 -10.16 0.39 10.72
C MET A 83 -9.41 -0.15 9.51
N GLY A 84 -10.08 -0.12 8.35
CA GLY A 84 -9.46 -0.40 7.07
C GLY A 84 -8.70 0.82 6.52
N PRO A 85 -7.95 0.65 5.41
CA PRO A 85 -7.08 1.70 4.90
C PRO A 85 -7.86 2.91 4.36
N LEU A 86 -9.09 2.69 3.86
CA LEU A 86 -9.98 3.76 3.42
C LEU A 86 -10.50 4.60 4.60
N ASP A 87 -10.86 3.95 5.71
CA ASP A 87 -11.32 4.63 6.92
C ASP A 87 -10.20 5.47 7.54
N ILE A 88 -8.98 4.90 7.59
CA ILE A 88 -7.79 5.60 8.05
C ILE A 88 -7.49 6.81 7.15
N LEU A 89 -7.54 6.66 5.82
CA LEU A 89 -7.35 7.81 4.92
C LEU A 89 -8.40 8.91 5.18
N ASN A 90 -9.67 8.55 5.38
CA ASN A 90 -10.72 9.53 5.67
C ASN A 90 -10.50 10.24 7.02
N PHE A 91 -9.97 9.52 8.01
CA PHE A 91 -9.55 10.10 9.29
C PHE A 91 -8.39 11.10 9.09
N LEU A 92 -7.36 10.70 8.34
CA LEU A 92 -6.19 11.53 8.05
C LEU A 92 -6.53 12.79 7.24
N LYS A 93 -7.44 12.69 6.27
CA LYS A 93 -7.87 13.84 5.45
C LYS A 93 -8.46 14.98 6.26
N LYS A 94 -9.13 14.69 7.38
CA LYS A 94 -9.66 15.72 8.30
C LYS A 94 -8.56 16.47 9.04
N ARG A 95 -7.32 15.97 9.00
CA ARG A 95 -6.14 16.45 9.73
C ARG A 95 -4.92 16.49 8.81
N SER A 96 -5.12 16.73 7.51
CA SER A 96 -4.08 16.52 6.49
C SER A 96 -2.83 17.38 6.68
N LEU A 97 -2.94 18.49 7.42
CA LEU A 97 -1.80 19.35 7.75
C LEU A 97 -0.83 18.72 8.77
N ILE A 98 -1.31 17.76 9.57
CA ILE A 98 -0.54 17.08 10.63
C ILE A 98 0.09 15.79 10.10
N TYR A 99 -0.50 15.18 9.07
CA TYR A 99 -0.11 13.87 8.56
C TYR A 99 0.14 13.87 7.03
N PRO A 100 0.98 14.77 6.49
CA PRO A 100 1.18 14.87 5.04
C PRO A 100 1.73 13.58 4.43
N ASN A 101 2.74 12.94 5.04
CA ASN A 101 3.36 11.73 4.49
C ASN A 101 2.41 10.53 4.59
N ALA A 102 1.68 10.38 5.70
CA ALA A 102 0.71 9.32 5.87
C ALA A 102 -0.46 9.47 4.88
N VAL A 103 -0.95 10.69 4.63
CA VAL A 103 -1.97 10.92 3.59
C VAL A 103 -1.49 10.46 2.23
N ILE A 104 -0.23 10.75 1.86
CA ILE A 104 0.35 10.31 0.59
C ILE A 104 0.48 8.78 0.55
N ALA A 105 1.04 8.18 1.61
CA ALA A 105 1.21 6.73 1.72
C ALA A 105 -0.12 5.98 1.57
N TYR A 106 -1.17 6.40 2.28
CA TYR A 106 -2.50 5.80 2.17
C TYR A 106 -3.18 6.06 0.83
N ARG A 107 -2.90 7.20 0.16
CA ARG A 107 -3.38 7.44 -1.21
C ARG A 107 -2.73 6.50 -2.22
N ILE A 108 -1.41 6.32 -2.14
CA ILE A 108 -0.67 5.39 -3.01
C ILE A 108 -1.15 3.97 -2.75
N LEU A 109 -1.26 3.59 -1.47
CA LEU A 109 -1.84 2.32 -1.03
C LEU A 109 -3.21 2.07 -1.66
N LEU A 110 -4.12 3.04 -1.66
CA LEU A 110 -5.48 2.81 -2.17
C LEU A 110 -5.57 2.91 -3.70
N THR A 111 -4.60 3.53 -4.36
CA THR A 111 -4.62 3.70 -5.82
C THR A 111 -4.11 2.45 -6.55
N ILE A 112 -3.12 1.76 -5.99
CA ILE A 112 -2.51 0.55 -6.61
C ILE A 112 -3.47 -0.64 -6.73
N PRO A 113 -4.23 -1.07 -5.71
CA PRO A 113 -5.17 -2.18 -5.82
C PRO A 113 -6.42 -1.80 -6.64
N VAL A 114 -6.81 -0.52 -6.68
CA VAL A 114 -7.94 -0.05 -7.50
C VAL A 114 -7.63 -0.15 -9.00
N THR A 115 -6.39 0.10 -9.43
CA THR A 115 -6.00 -0.07 -10.84
C THR A 115 -5.86 -1.53 -11.23
N VAL A 116 -5.35 -2.40 -10.33
CA VAL A 116 -5.29 -3.86 -10.56
C VAL A 116 -6.71 -4.44 -10.70
N ALA A 117 -7.61 -4.13 -9.76
CA ALA A 117 -8.99 -4.60 -9.83
C ALA A 117 -9.75 -4.08 -11.06
N SER A 118 -9.50 -2.83 -11.49
CA SER A 118 -10.11 -2.27 -12.71
C SER A 118 -9.56 -2.92 -13.99
N ALA A 119 -8.26 -3.20 -14.03
CA ALA A 119 -7.65 -3.91 -15.15
C ALA A 119 -8.21 -5.34 -15.25
N GLU A 120 -8.29 -6.08 -14.14
CA GLU A 120 -8.88 -7.42 -14.09
C GLU A 120 -10.34 -7.44 -14.56
N ARG A 121 -11.15 -6.48 -14.13
CA ARG A 121 -12.56 -6.36 -14.56
C ARG A 121 -12.68 -6.10 -16.07
N SER A 122 -11.69 -5.43 -16.66
CA SER A 122 -11.65 -5.16 -18.10
C SER A 122 -11.20 -6.40 -18.89
N PHE A 123 -10.25 -7.18 -18.36
CA PHE A 123 -9.82 -8.46 -18.96
C PHE A 123 -10.93 -9.53 -18.93
N LEU A 124 -11.70 -9.60 -17.84
CA LEU A 124 -12.85 -10.51 -17.75
C LEU A 124 -13.96 -10.12 -18.73
N ASN A 125 -14.17 -8.83 -18.99
CA ASN A 125 -15.19 -8.35 -19.93
C ASN A 125 -14.77 -8.39 -21.42
N SER A 126 -13.49 -8.55 -21.74
CA SER A 126 -12.99 -8.65 -23.12
C SER A 126 -12.84 -10.10 -23.61
N SER A 127 -13.26 -11.07 -22.80
CA SER A 127 -13.20 -12.51 -23.09
C SER A 127 -14.57 -13.15 -23.42
N CYS A 128 -15.58 -12.36 -23.79
CA CYS A 128 -16.89 -12.83 -24.29
C CYS A 128 -17.05 -12.51 -25.78
#